data_AF-A0A1V6D910-F1
#
_entry.id   AF-A0A1V6D910-F1
#
_cell.length_a   1.000
_cell.length_b   1.000
_cell.length_c   1.000
_cell.angle_alpha   90.00
_cell.angle_beta   90.00
_cell.angle_gamma   90.00
#
_symmetry.space_group_name_H-M   'P 1'
#
loop_
_entity.id
_entity.type
_entity.pdbx_description
1 polymer ?
#
loop_
_entity_poly.entity_id
_entity_poly.type
_entity_poly.pdbx_seq_one_letter_code
_entity_poly.pdbx_strand_id
1 'polypeptide(L)'
;MSGRTCVAVLGLLALGWSGSILAQSGGAKAGDGPSKLELSGARHRLEGLEQKVKLARGQPIKLGPIETEGLKRIWSLRERYPDHAEVQELFERAQKAVMASKGELTDLPKDATAYRQNERKLQALFEKEAQAEWAAFQEQAKASGRLLERAFPPPSHREASVDEMAGKLVVLNNFFYPANQFIDGGREFVAVGGALRGYYFVEISNRSWLGAYEAVKRYRRFINRDMPETLPWTVVGRVTGIDLLVPQAGEEKTRPAAWGWIVEPVAIFVPERTFALADAKLELGGQFAGEAKMEEIKSAMYTVRSVPAQATPEQVTETFVTAIKEKNYPLFLECIEPAYRQTPIARSLCLYHWDWHQHRFATMYCHVKVGQAKVRVVKGVDDAEDNIEMKFLKPEQVAELKKRSGQTVREAELTTQAFDEHGKQYGSLKPRYFRKTDDGRWYIMNYAQPF
;
A
#
# COMPACT_ATOMS: atom_id res chain seq x y z
N MET A 1 -38.19 3.15 -45.47
CA MET A 1 -37.11 2.54 -46.27
C MET A 1 -35.87 2.44 -45.37
N SER A 2 -35.32 1.22 -45.26
CA SER A 2 -33.97 0.83 -44.78
C SER A 2 -33.31 1.67 -43.68
N GLY A 3 -33.06 1.20 -42.46
CA GLY A 3 -32.44 -0.08 -42.11
C GLY A 3 -30.92 0.08 -42.05
N ARG A 4 -30.33 0.04 -40.84
CA ARG A 4 -29.10 -0.70 -40.47
C ARG A 4 -28.49 -0.21 -39.15
N THR A 5 -28.53 -1.12 -38.19
CA THR A 5 -27.70 -1.20 -36.99
C THR A 5 -26.31 -1.70 -37.38
N CYS A 6 -25.24 -1.08 -36.88
CA CYS A 6 -23.87 -1.55 -37.03
C CYS A 6 -23.42 -2.29 -35.75
N VAL A 7 -23.15 -3.58 -35.88
CA VAL A 7 -22.49 -4.44 -34.89
C VAL A 7 -21.07 -4.70 -35.40
N ALA A 8 -20.07 -4.51 -34.55
CA ALA A 8 -18.66 -4.78 -34.87
C ALA A 8 -18.27 -6.22 -34.48
N VAL A 9 -18.20 -7.05 -35.53
CA VAL A 9 -17.25 -8.14 -35.85
C VAL A 9 -16.43 -8.77 -34.71
N LEU A 10 -16.79 -10.02 -34.39
CA LEU A 10 -15.94 -11.06 -33.80
C LEU A 10 -15.23 -11.81 -34.95
N GLY A 11 -13.90 -11.71 -35.02
CA GLY A 11 -13.07 -12.46 -35.96
C GLY A 11 -12.69 -13.83 -35.43
N LEU A 12 -13.39 -14.85 -35.90
CA LEU A 12 -12.96 -16.26 -35.90
C LEU A 12 -11.94 -16.46 -37.03
N LEU A 13 -10.77 -16.99 -36.73
CA LEU A 13 -9.88 -17.56 -37.75
C LEU A 13 -9.49 -18.98 -37.34
N ALA A 14 -10.11 -19.92 -38.03
CA ALA A 14 -9.73 -21.31 -38.13
C ALA A 14 -8.55 -21.46 -39.09
N LEU A 15 -7.53 -22.23 -38.68
CA LEU A 15 -6.53 -22.89 -39.51
C LEU A 15 -6.18 -24.16 -38.70
N GLY A 16 -6.62 -25.35 -39.06
CA GLY A 16 -6.21 -26.09 -40.24
C GLY A 16 -6.03 -27.54 -39.78
N TRP A 17 -7.11 -28.30 -39.82
CA TRP A 17 -7.17 -29.71 -39.44
C TRP A 17 -7.08 -30.54 -40.72
N SER A 18 -5.92 -31.13 -40.99
CA SER A 18 -5.77 -32.21 -41.97
C SER A 18 -4.35 -32.76 -41.93
N GLY A 19 -4.20 -34.02 -41.52
CA GLY A 19 -2.92 -34.71 -41.45
C GLY A 19 -3.05 -36.04 -40.72
N SER A 20 -3.64 -37.01 -41.41
CA SER A 20 -3.80 -38.40 -40.99
C SER A 20 -2.54 -39.02 -40.40
N ILE A 21 -2.63 -39.46 -39.14
CA ILE A 21 -1.94 -40.67 -38.68
C ILE A 21 -3.00 -41.57 -38.08
N LEU A 22 -3.40 -42.57 -38.86
CA LEU A 22 -4.03 -43.80 -38.38
C LEU A 22 -3.05 -44.47 -37.41
N ALA A 23 -3.12 -44.10 -36.13
CA ALA A 23 -2.63 -44.96 -35.06
C ALA A 23 -3.79 -45.87 -34.69
N GLN A 24 -3.62 -47.14 -35.06
CA GLN A 24 -4.51 -48.26 -34.75
C GLN A 24 -5.11 -48.13 -33.35
N SER A 25 -6.43 -48.15 -33.29
CA SER A 25 -7.21 -48.52 -32.11
C SER A 25 -6.90 -49.98 -31.77
N GLY A 26 -5.78 -50.19 -31.07
CA GLY A 26 -5.52 -51.42 -30.36
C GLY A 26 -6.52 -51.52 -29.22
N GLY A 27 -7.58 -52.31 -29.41
CA GLY A 27 -8.46 -52.73 -28.32
C GLY A 27 -7.61 -53.33 -27.21
N ALA A 28 -7.60 -52.68 -26.05
CA ALA A 28 -7.03 -53.26 -24.85
C ALA A 28 -7.84 -54.52 -24.52
N LYS A 29 -7.18 -55.68 -24.66
CA LYS A 29 -7.69 -56.93 -24.09
C LYS A 29 -7.85 -56.72 -22.59
N ALA A 30 -9.03 -57.06 -22.08
CA ALA A 30 -9.26 -57.32 -20.67
C ALA A 30 -8.22 -58.34 -20.18
N GLY A 31 -7.37 -57.96 -19.23
CA GLY A 31 -6.48 -58.90 -18.55
C GLY A 31 -5.21 -58.31 -17.91
N ASP A 32 -4.59 -57.29 -18.51
CA ASP A 32 -3.33 -56.73 -17.96
C ASP A 32 -3.51 -55.25 -17.64
N GLY A 33 -3.23 -54.89 -16.39
CA GLY A 33 -3.23 -53.51 -15.93
C GLY A 33 -2.16 -52.66 -16.62
N PRO A 34 -2.06 -51.36 -16.27
CA PRO A 34 -1.01 -50.49 -16.79
C PRO A 34 0.39 -51.08 -16.58
N SER A 35 1.28 -50.90 -17.56
CA SER A 35 2.63 -51.44 -17.45
C SER A 35 3.41 -50.77 -16.31
N LYS A 36 4.32 -51.52 -15.67
CA LYS A 36 5.21 -50.98 -14.62
C LYS A 36 6.03 -49.76 -15.09
N LEU A 37 6.34 -49.69 -16.38
CA LEU A 37 7.07 -48.56 -16.98
C LEU A 37 6.17 -47.31 -17.11
N GLU A 38 4.90 -47.49 -17.49
CA GLU A 38 3.94 -46.39 -17.55
C GLU A 38 3.65 -45.80 -16.16
N LEU A 39 3.45 -46.67 -15.15
CA LEU A 39 3.22 -46.27 -13.77
C LEU A 39 4.44 -45.56 -13.17
N SER A 40 5.63 -46.13 -13.32
CA SER A 40 6.87 -45.53 -12.79
C SER A 40 7.22 -44.20 -13.47
N GLY A 41 7.03 -44.11 -14.79
CA GLY A 41 7.24 -42.87 -15.54
C GLY A 41 6.24 -41.75 -15.21
N ALA A 42 4.99 -42.11 -14.85
CA ALA A 42 3.99 -41.17 -14.36
C ALA A 42 4.30 -40.72 -12.92
N ARG A 43 4.65 -41.66 -12.04
CA ARG A 43 5.05 -41.38 -10.64
C ARG A 43 6.24 -40.44 -10.56
N HIS A 44 7.31 -40.71 -11.31
CA HIS A 44 8.52 -39.88 -11.28
C HIS A 44 8.25 -38.42 -11.70
N ARG A 45 7.41 -38.20 -12.72
CA ARG A 45 7.02 -36.85 -13.13
C ARG A 45 6.13 -36.16 -12.09
N LEU A 46 5.23 -36.91 -11.44
CA LEU A 46 4.40 -36.39 -10.36
C LEU A 46 5.24 -35.97 -9.15
N GLU A 47 6.22 -36.78 -8.76
CA GLU A 47 7.16 -36.45 -7.68
C GLU A 47 7.92 -35.14 -7.94
N GLY A 48 8.31 -34.89 -9.20
CA GLY A 48 8.90 -33.61 -9.61
C GLY A 48 7.96 -32.42 -9.40
N LEU A 49 6.66 -32.57 -9.71
CA LEU A 49 5.65 -31.55 -9.44
C LEU A 49 5.43 -31.37 -7.93
N GLU A 50 5.29 -32.45 -7.16
CA GLU A 50 5.11 -32.42 -5.71
C GLU A 50 6.29 -31.75 -5.01
N GLN A 51 7.53 -32.01 -5.46
CA GLN A 51 8.72 -31.36 -4.94
C GLN A 51 8.72 -29.85 -5.26
N LYS A 52 8.33 -29.46 -6.48
CA LYS A 52 8.19 -28.04 -6.85
C LYS A 52 7.14 -27.33 -5.99
N VAL A 53 5.99 -27.96 -5.75
CA VAL A 53 4.94 -27.44 -4.85
C VAL A 53 5.47 -27.30 -3.43
N LYS A 54 6.20 -28.29 -2.92
CA LYS A 54 6.80 -28.26 -1.57
C LYS A 54 7.81 -27.12 -1.43
N LEU A 55 8.65 -26.90 -2.45
CA LEU A 55 9.62 -25.80 -2.49
C LEU A 55 8.94 -24.44 -2.58
N ALA A 56 7.78 -24.35 -3.24
CA ALA A 56 7.01 -23.13 -3.36
C ALA A 56 6.36 -22.66 -2.04
N ARG A 57 6.26 -23.54 -1.01
CA ARG A 57 5.75 -23.20 0.33
C ARG A 57 4.43 -22.41 0.29
N GLY A 58 3.45 -22.95 -0.46
CA GLY A 58 2.12 -22.36 -0.61
C GLY A 58 2.01 -21.25 -1.67
N GLN A 59 3.11 -20.88 -2.35
CA GLN A 59 3.02 -19.96 -3.49
C GLN A 59 2.40 -20.62 -4.73
N PRO A 60 1.62 -19.87 -5.52
CA PRO A 60 1.17 -20.34 -6.82
C PRO A 60 2.37 -20.53 -7.75
N ILE A 61 2.44 -21.69 -8.40
CA ILE A 61 3.45 -21.99 -9.42
C ILE A 61 2.79 -22.16 -10.78
N LYS A 62 3.45 -21.64 -11.82
CA LYS A 62 3.04 -21.89 -13.20
C LYS A 62 3.59 -23.26 -13.62
N LEU A 63 2.70 -24.13 -14.10
CA LEU A 63 3.08 -25.43 -14.63
C LEU A 63 3.82 -25.25 -15.96
N GLY A 64 4.98 -25.89 -16.10
CA GLY A 64 5.76 -25.91 -17.32
C GLY A 64 5.36 -27.06 -18.25
N PRO A 65 6.07 -27.22 -19.38
CA PRO A 65 5.81 -28.30 -20.33
C PRO A 65 5.93 -29.69 -19.71
N ILE A 66 6.95 -29.90 -18.85
CA ILE A 66 7.24 -31.19 -18.21
C ILE A 66 6.11 -31.61 -17.26
N GLU A 67 5.64 -30.69 -16.41
CA GLU A 67 4.55 -30.96 -15.47
C GLU A 67 3.24 -31.20 -16.22
N THR A 68 2.99 -30.42 -17.27
CA THR A 68 1.79 -30.55 -18.11
C THR A 68 1.76 -31.91 -18.81
N GLU A 69 2.89 -32.37 -19.34
CA GLU A 69 2.99 -33.69 -19.96
C GLU A 69 2.80 -34.81 -18.93
N GLY A 70 3.37 -34.67 -17.72
CA GLY A 70 3.16 -35.60 -16.61
C GLY A 70 1.67 -35.76 -16.26
N LEU A 71 0.94 -34.65 -16.13
CA LEU A 71 -0.50 -34.67 -15.84
C LEU A 71 -1.32 -35.28 -16.98
N LYS A 72 -0.97 -35.01 -18.26
CA LYS A 72 -1.62 -35.64 -19.42
C LYS A 72 -1.45 -37.15 -19.42
N ARG A 73 -0.26 -37.66 -19.05
CA ARG A 73 0.01 -39.10 -18.96
C ARG A 73 -0.81 -39.76 -17.85
N ILE A 74 -0.91 -39.11 -16.68
CA ILE A 74 -1.74 -39.59 -15.56
C ILE A 74 -3.23 -39.59 -15.95
N TRP A 75 -3.71 -38.55 -16.64
CA TRP A 75 -5.07 -38.49 -17.16
C TRP A 75 -5.37 -39.63 -18.15
N SER A 76 -4.46 -39.86 -19.11
CA SER A 76 -4.60 -40.97 -20.07
C SER A 76 -4.59 -42.35 -19.41
N LEU A 77 -3.84 -42.54 -18.31
CA LEU A 77 -3.89 -43.77 -17.53
C LEU A 77 -5.24 -43.91 -16.80
N ARG A 78 -5.78 -42.82 -16.26
CA ARG A 78 -7.11 -42.79 -15.61
C ARG A 78 -8.24 -43.15 -16.58
N GLU A 79 -8.18 -42.66 -17.82
CA GLU A 79 -9.15 -43.00 -18.87
C GLU A 79 -9.07 -44.46 -19.30
N ARG A 80 -7.85 -45.01 -19.45
CA ARG A 80 -7.62 -46.39 -19.89
C ARG A 80 -7.90 -47.42 -18.78
N TYR A 81 -7.65 -47.07 -17.52
CA TYR A 81 -7.74 -47.99 -16.37
C TYR A 81 -8.44 -47.33 -15.17
N PRO A 82 -9.74 -47.04 -15.26
CA PRO A 82 -10.47 -46.30 -14.23
C PRO A 82 -10.60 -47.05 -12.89
N ASP A 83 -10.62 -48.38 -12.89
CA ASP A 83 -10.82 -49.15 -11.66
C ASP A 83 -9.49 -49.66 -11.04
N HIS A 84 -8.35 -49.28 -11.62
CA HIS A 84 -7.04 -49.71 -11.12
C HIS A 84 -6.56 -48.86 -9.92
N ALA A 85 -6.31 -49.50 -8.79
CA ALA A 85 -5.99 -48.85 -7.51
C ALA A 85 -4.78 -47.89 -7.59
N GLU A 86 -3.66 -48.32 -8.18
CA GLU A 86 -2.47 -47.45 -8.28
C GLU A 86 -2.68 -46.24 -9.21
N VAL A 87 -3.58 -46.35 -10.19
CA VAL A 87 -3.90 -45.23 -11.09
C VAL A 87 -4.81 -44.23 -10.37
N GLN A 88 -5.73 -44.71 -9.54
CA GLN A 88 -6.53 -43.87 -8.64
C GLN A 88 -5.65 -43.09 -7.66
N GLU A 89 -4.69 -43.76 -7.01
CA GLU A 89 -3.74 -43.10 -6.09
C GLU A 89 -2.92 -42.01 -6.81
N LEU A 90 -2.35 -42.32 -7.98
CA LEU A 90 -1.60 -41.34 -8.77
C LEU A 90 -2.47 -40.15 -9.18
N PHE A 91 -3.72 -40.39 -9.54
CA PHE A 91 -4.66 -39.35 -9.92
C PHE A 91 -5.04 -38.46 -8.74
N GLU A 92 -5.35 -39.03 -7.57
CA GLU A 92 -5.63 -38.27 -6.34
C GLU A 92 -4.43 -37.42 -5.90
N ARG A 93 -3.22 -37.99 -5.95
CA ARG A 93 -1.99 -37.24 -5.69
C ARG A 93 -1.78 -36.10 -6.69
N ALA A 94 -2.02 -36.36 -7.98
CA ALA A 94 -1.97 -35.33 -9.01
C ALA A 94 -3.00 -34.22 -8.77
N GLN A 95 -4.24 -34.55 -8.38
CA GLN A 95 -5.24 -33.56 -8.00
C GLN A 95 -4.77 -32.70 -6.83
N LYS A 96 -4.25 -33.31 -5.75
CA LYS A 96 -3.71 -32.59 -4.58
C LYS A 96 -2.55 -31.68 -4.99
N ALA A 97 -1.61 -32.17 -5.79
CA ALA A 97 -0.48 -31.39 -6.27
C ALA A 97 -0.91 -30.23 -7.18
N VAL A 98 -1.89 -30.44 -8.07
CA VAL A 98 -2.45 -29.37 -8.92
C VAL A 98 -3.15 -28.33 -8.08
N MET A 99 -3.96 -28.72 -7.09
CA MET A 99 -4.61 -27.78 -6.18
C MET A 99 -3.58 -26.97 -5.39
N ALA A 100 -2.60 -27.64 -4.79
CA ALA A 100 -1.52 -26.96 -4.07
C ALA A 100 -0.67 -26.06 -4.98
N SER A 101 -0.53 -26.39 -6.28
CA SER A 101 0.16 -25.53 -7.26
C SER A 101 -0.56 -24.20 -7.53
N LYS A 102 -1.86 -24.10 -7.23
CA LYS A 102 -2.64 -22.85 -7.36
C LYS A 102 -2.42 -21.89 -6.19
N GLY A 103 -1.68 -22.32 -5.17
CA GLY A 103 -1.39 -21.57 -3.96
C GLY A 103 -2.22 -22.07 -2.77
N GLU A 104 -1.75 -21.76 -1.56
CA GLU A 104 -2.49 -22.07 -0.33
C GLU A 104 -3.74 -21.20 -0.24
N LEU A 105 -4.88 -21.83 0.03
CA LEU A 105 -6.16 -21.20 0.25
C LEU A 105 -6.54 -21.35 1.73
N THR A 106 -7.08 -20.29 2.31
CA THR A 106 -7.55 -20.29 3.69
C THR A 106 -8.92 -19.61 3.79
N ASP A 107 -9.76 -20.11 4.68
CA ASP A 107 -11.00 -19.42 5.03
C ASP A 107 -10.66 -18.18 5.85
N LEU A 108 -10.97 -17.01 5.30
CA LEU A 108 -10.71 -15.75 5.98
C LEU A 108 -11.70 -15.52 7.13
N PRO A 109 -11.27 -14.88 8.23
CA PRO A 109 -12.19 -14.31 9.20
C PRO A 109 -13.21 -13.37 8.54
N LYS A 110 -14.46 -13.38 9.01
CA LYS A 110 -15.54 -12.54 8.44
C LYS A 110 -15.23 -11.04 8.48
N ASP A 111 -14.37 -10.63 9.39
CA ASP A 111 -13.93 -9.25 9.63
C ASP A 111 -12.56 -8.92 9.01
N ALA A 112 -11.98 -9.81 8.19
CA ALA A 112 -10.65 -9.61 7.59
C ALA A 112 -10.51 -8.28 6.82
N THR A 113 -11.62 -7.75 6.29
CA THR A 113 -11.71 -6.49 5.56
C THR A 113 -12.47 -5.38 6.30
N ALA A 114 -12.88 -5.60 7.56
CA ALA A 114 -13.66 -4.64 8.34
C ALA A 114 -12.97 -3.27 8.49
N TYR A 115 -11.64 -3.27 8.58
CA TYR A 115 -10.84 -2.05 8.65
C TYR A 115 -11.03 -1.12 7.43
N ARG A 116 -11.35 -1.67 6.24
CA ARG A 116 -11.65 -0.86 5.04
C ARG A 116 -12.96 -0.08 5.20
N GLN A 117 -13.95 -0.66 5.90
CA GLN A 117 -15.18 0.06 6.23
C GLN A 117 -14.92 1.14 7.28
N ASN A 118 -14.05 0.86 8.25
CA ASN A 118 -13.62 1.86 9.23
C ASN A 118 -12.88 3.02 8.55
N GLU A 119 -12.01 2.75 7.58
CA GLU A 119 -11.35 3.79 6.79
C GLU A 119 -12.38 4.70 6.08
N ARG A 120 -13.45 4.15 5.49
CA ARG A 120 -14.53 4.97 4.90
C ARG A 120 -15.25 5.84 5.93
N LYS A 121 -15.52 5.30 7.13
CA LYS A 121 -16.11 6.09 8.24
C LYS A 121 -15.18 7.22 8.66
N LEU A 122 -13.88 6.94 8.78
CA LEU A 122 -12.86 7.94 9.10
C LEU A 122 -12.83 9.04 8.03
N GLN A 123 -12.85 8.67 6.75
CA GLN A 123 -12.90 9.63 5.64
C GLN A 123 -14.14 10.54 5.75
N ALA A 124 -15.32 10.00 6.03
CA ALA A 124 -16.54 10.78 6.17
C ALA A 124 -16.51 11.74 7.36
N LEU A 125 -15.87 11.36 8.48
CA LEU A 125 -15.69 12.24 9.63
C LEU A 125 -14.80 13.43 9.27
N PHE A 126 -13.68 13.20 8.59
CA PHE A 126 -12.78 14.28 8.17
C PHE A 126 -13.33 15.11 7.01
N GLU A 127 -14.16 14.53 6.15
CA GLU A 127 -14.89 15.28 5.13
C GLU A 127 -15.82 16.30 5.78
N LYS A 128 -16.55 15.91 6.83
CA LYS A 128 -17.42 16.82 7.59
C LYS A 128 -16.64 17.98 8.20
N GLU A 129 -15.46 17.70 8.77
CA GLU A 129 -14.56 18.73 9.29
C GLU A 129 -14.06 19.67 8.19
N ALA A 130 -13.64 19.10 7.06
CA ALA A 130 -13.20 19.87 5.91
C ALA A 130 -14.30 20.79 5.37
N GLN A 131 -15.54 20.32 5.28
CA GLN A 131 -16.68 21.14 4.85
C GLN A 131 -16.98 22.27 5.85
N ALA A 132 -16.92 21.99 7.15
CA ALA A 132 -17.17 22.99 8.20
C ALA A 132 -16.09 24.08 8.21
N GLU A 133 -14.81 23.70 8.17
CA GLU A 133 -13.70 24.65 8.14
C GLU A 133 -13.66 25.44 6.82
N TRP A 134 -13.96 24.79 5.69
CA TRP A 134 -14.08 25.47 4.40
C TRP A 134 -15.18 26.53 4.40
N ALA A 135 -16.38 26.19 4.90
CA ALA A 135 -17.48 27.14 4.99
C ALA A 135 -17.14 28.34 5.89
N ALA A 136 -16.53 28.08 7.06
CA ALA A 136 -16.08 29.13 7.96
C ALA A 136 -15.03 30.04 7.30
N PHE A 137 -14.07 29.45 6.58
CA PHE A 137 -13.05 30.18 5.84
C PHE A 137 -13.67 31.06 4.74
N GLN A 138 -14.65 30.55 3.98
CA GLN A 138 -15.33 31.32 2.95
C GLN A 138 -16.07 32.53 3.53
N GLU A 139 -16.78 32.36 4.65
CA GLU A 139 -17.48 33.46 5.31
C GLU A 139 -16.50 34.52 5.86
N GLN A 140 -15.39 34.09 6.44
CA GLN A 140 -14.33 35.01 6.88
C GLN A 140 -13.70 35.77 5.70
N ALA A 141 -13.44 35.08 4.58
CA ALA A 141 -12.90 35.69 3.38
C ALA A 141 -13.86 36.73 2.79
N LYS A 142 -15.17 36.45 2.74
CA LYS A 142 -16.21 37.42 2.33
C LYS A 142 -16.26 38.62 3.27
N ALA A 143 -16.32 38.38 4.58
CA ALA A 143 -16.39 39.45 5.59
C ALA A 143 -15.17 40.38 5.57
N SER A 144 -14.01 39.89 5.11
CA SER A 144 -12.80 40.70 4.98
C SER A 144 -12.87 41.78 3.89
N GLY A 145 -13.83 41.69 2.95
CA GLY A 145 -13.91 42.58 1.77
C GLY A 145 -12.75 42.40 0.76
N ARG A 146 -11.87 41.43 1.00
CA ARG A 146 -10.71 41.14 0.12
C ARG A 146 -11.01 40.05 -0.90
N LEU A 147 -12.06 39.27 -0.72
CA LEU A 147 -12.46 38.24 -1.67
C LEU A 147 -12.94 38.87 -2.98
N LEU A 148 -12.36 38.42 -4.10
CA LEU A 148 -12.91 38.72 -5.42
C LEU A 148 -14.20 37.94 -5.61
N GLU A 149 -15.30 38.65 -5.87
CA GLU A 149 -16.62 38.04 -6.12
C GLU A 149 -16.59 37.08 -7.30
N ARG A 150 -15.77 37.38 -8.31
CA ARG A 150 -15.61 36.58 -9.52
C ARG A 150 -14.13 36.45 -9.88
N ALA A 151 -13.66 35.21 -10.02
CA ALA A 151 -12.29 34.92 -10.44
C ALA A 151 -12.08 35.07 -11.96
N PHE A 152 -13.00 34.54 -12.79
CA PHE A 152 -12.84 34.53 -14.25
C PHE A 152 -13.99 35.24 -14.99
N PRO A 153 -13.71 36.09 -16.00
CA PRO A 153 -12.37 36.51 -16.42
C PRO A 153 -11.68 37.36 -15.35
N PRO A 154 -10.34 37.30 -15.21
CA PRO A 154 -9.64 38.17 -14.29
C PRO A 154 -9.73 39.62 -14.79
N PRO A 155 -9.66 40.62 -13.88
CA PRO A 155 -9.53 42.01 -14.28
C PRO A 155 -8.34 42.19 -15.25
N SER A 156 -8.57 42.95 -16.31
CA SER A 156 -7.52 43.22 -17.30
C SER A 156 -6.41 44.06 -16.66
N HIS A 157 -5.15 43.77 -16.98
CA HIS A 157 -3.99 44.57 -16.56
C HIS A 157 -4.03 46.02 -17.08
N ARG A 158 -4.92 46.31 -18.03
CA ARG A 158 -5.17 47.67 -18.54
C ARG A 158 -6.27 48.41 -17.77
N GLU A 159 -7.06 47.68 -17.00
CA GLU A 159 -8.25 48.20 -16.31
C GLU A 159 -8.08 48.23 -14.79
N ALA A 160 -7.31 47.28 -14.24
CA ALA A 160 -7.01 47.19 -12.82
C ALA A 160 -5.51 47.35 -12.58
N SER A 161 -5.16 48.19 -11.61
CA SER A 161 -3.77 48.38 -11.19
C SER A 161 -3.29 47.23 -10.30
N VAL A 162 -1.97 47.07 -10.17
CA VAL A 162 -1.39 46.09 -9.25
C VAL A 162 -1.80 46.39 -7.80
N ASP A 163 -1.85 47.66 -7.41
CA ASP A 163 -2.19 48.08 -6.05
C ASP A 163 -3.66 47.77 -5.69
N GLU A 164 -4.58 47.83 -6.65
CA GLU A 164 -5.99 47.44 -6.46
C GLU A 164 -6.16 45.94 -6.25
N MET A 165 -5.35 45.14 -6.94
CA MET A 165 -5.44 43.68 -6.95
C MET A 165 -4.59 43.03 -5.85
N ALA A 166 -3.47 43.64 -5.47
CA ALA A 166 -2.59 43.11 -4.44
C ALA A 166 -3.34 42.91 -3.11
N GLY A 167 -3.17 41.73 -2.53
CA GLY A 167 -3.83 41.35 -1.27
C GLY A 167 -5.27 40.86 -1.42
N LYS A 168 -5.89 40.96 -2.62
CA LYS A 168 -7.19 40.35 -2.89
C LYS A 168 -7.08 38.82 -2.87
N LEU A 169 -8.11 38.17 -2.35
CA LEU A 169 -8.22 36.72 -2.33
C LEU A 169 -9.00 36.26 -3.56
N VAL A 170 -8.51 35.23 -4.25
CA VAL A 170 -9.15 34.61 -5.40
C VAL A 170 -9.36 33.13 -5.15
N VAL A 171 -10.54 32.63 -5.54
CA VAL A 171 -10.88 31.20 -5.49
C VAL A 171 -10.74 30.62 -6.89
N LEU A 172 -9.74 29.77 -7.08
CA LEU A 172 -9.38 29.16 -8.35
C LEU A 172 -9.82 27.69 -8.37
N ASN A 173 -10.99 27.47 -8.97
CA ASN A 173 -11.48 26.12 -9.27
C ASN A 173 -10.72 25.53 -10.47
N ASN A 174 -10.70 24.21 -10.59
CA ASN A 174 -10.01 23.48 -11.67
C ASN A 174 -8.49 23.70 -11.67
N PHE A 175 -7.91 23.79 -10.48
CA PHE A 175 -6.47 23.72 -10.32
C PHE A 175 -6.04 22.26 -10.49
N PHE A 176 -5.19 21.98 -11.47
CA PHE A 176 -4.63 20.65 -11.69
C PHE A 176 -3.15 20.71 -11.36
N TYR A 177 -2.64 19.76 -10.57
CA TYR A 177 -1.22 19.66 -10.24
C TYR A 177 -0.84 18.17 -10.20
N PRO A 178 0.29 17.77 -10.81
CA PRO A 178 1.33 18.60 -11.45
C PRO A 178 1.04 19.01 -12.90
N ALA A 179 -0.16 18.75 -13.43
CA ALA A 179 -0.53 19.22 -14.76
C ALA A 179 -0.46 20.76 -14.84
N ASN A 180 -0.14 21.33 -16.00
CA ASN A 180 0.02 22.79 -16.19
C ASN A 180 1.11 23.46 -15.33
N GLN A 181 1.99 22.69 -14.68
CA GLN A 181 3.18 23.21 -14.04
C GLN A 181 4.19 23.73 -15.08
N PHE A 182 4.81 24.88 -14.82
CA PHE A 182 5.88 25.44 -15.63
C PHE A 182 6.88 26.23 -14.77
N ILE A 183 8.07 26.46 -15.33
CA ILE A 183 9.16 27.19 -14.67
C ILE A 183 9.45 28.46 -15.47
N ASP A 184 9.57 29.58 -14.77
CA ASP A 184 9.99 30.85 -15.35
C ASP A 184 10.81 31.65 -14.33
N GLY A 185 11.96 32.19 -14.74
CA GLY A 185 12.83 32.97 -13.86
C GLY A 185 13.27 32.26 -12.57
N GLY A 186 13.39 30.93 -12.56
CA GLY A 186 13.72 30.14 -11.36
C GLY A 186 12.58 29.98 -10.35
N ARG A 187 11.38 30.46 -10.68
CA ARG A 187 10.14 30.25 -9.92
C ARG A 187 9.29 29.19 -10.59
N GLU A 188 8.54 28.45 -9.79
CA GLU A 188 7.63 27.42 -10.29
C GLU A 188 6.19 27.87 -10.14
N PHE A 189 5.39 27.64 -11.18
CA PHE A 189 4.00 28.03 -11.24
C PHE A 189 3.11 26.92 -11.77
N VAL A 190 1.82 27.01 -11.46
CA VAL A 190 0.76 26.30 -12.16
C VAL A 190 -0.16 27.32 -12.82
N ALA A 191 -0.39 27.18 -14.12
CA ALA A 191 -1.31 28.04 -14.85
C ALA A 191 -2.76 27.60 -14.62
N VAL A 192 -3.62 28.54 -14.23
CA VAL A 192 -5.08 28.34 -14.13
C VAL A 192 -5.78 29.31 -15.07
N GLY A 193 -6.69 28.79 -15.90
CA GLY A 193 -7.40 29.57 -16.92
C GLY A 193 -6.96 29.20 -18.33
N GLY A 194 -6.88 30.18 -19.23
CA GLY A 194 -6.55 29.94 -20.63
C GLY A 194 -6.59 31.21 -21.47
N ALA A 195 -6.09 31.16 -22.70
CA ALA A 195 -5.99 32.33 -23.59
C ALA A 195 -7.32 33.09 -23.77
N LEU A 196 -8.46 32.39 -23.77
CA LEU A 196 -9.79 33.01 -23.91
C LEU A 196 -10.37 33.55 -22.61
N ARG A 197 -9.93 33.03 -21.45
CA ARG A 197 -10.50 33.37 -20.13
C ARG A 197 -9.58 34.24 -19.28
N GLY A 198 -8.34 34.48 -19.72
CA GLY A 198 -7.28 35.05 -18.91
C GLY A 198 -6.59 34.00 -18.03
N TYR A 199 -5.48 34.39 -17.41
CA TYR A 199 -4.66 33.52 -16.58
C TYR A 199 -4.51 34.04 -15.15
N TYR A 200 -4.48 33.11 -14.20
CA TYR A 200 -3.79 33.25 -12.94
C TYR A 200 -2.59 32.30 -12.93
N PHE A 201 -1.45 32.78 -12.43
CA PHE A 201 -0.25 31.97 -12.24
C PHE A 201 -0.06 31.73 -10.75
N VAL A 202 -0.38 30.52 -10.32
CA VAL A 202 -0.26 30.13 -8.92
C VAL A 202 1.19 29.75 -8.65
N GLU A 203 1.89 30.50 -7.79
CA GLU A 203 3.27 30.23 -7.45
C GLU A 203 3.37 29.09 -6.45
N ILE A 204 4.07 28.02 -6.83
CA ILE A 204 4.23 26.80 -6.04
C ILE A 204 5.66 26.62 -5.49
N SER A 205 6.59 27.51 -5.84
CA SER A 205 7.94 27.54 -5.26
C SER A 205 8.03 28.21 -3.88
N ASN A 206 6.92 28.77 -3.36
CA ASN A 206 6.91 29.49 -2.09
C ASN A 206 6.59 28.60 -0.88
N ARG A 207 6.89 29.11 0.32
CA ARG A 207 6.63 28.39 1.59
C ARG A 207 5.14 28.14 1.84
N SER A 208 4.28 29.04 1.36
CA SER A 208 2.83 28.97 1.57
C SER A 208 2.23 27.76 0.84
N TRP A 209 2.64 27.51 -0.40
CA TRP A 209 2.32 26.28 -1.14
C TRP A 209 2.84 25.05 -0.41
N LEU A 210 4.12 25.03 -0.02
CA LEU A 210 4.71 23.89 0.66
C LEU A 210 3.94 23.53 1.95
N GLY A 211 3.54 24.54 2.73
CA GLY A 211 2.76 24.35 3.94
C GLY A 211 1.39 23.70 3.70
N ALA A 212 0.58 24.29 2.82
CA ALA A 212 -0.74 23.75 2.50
C ALA A 212 -0.65 22.37 1.81
N TYR A 213 0.30 22.20 0.88
CA TYR A 213 0.45 20.95 0.13
C TYR A 213 0.99 19.80 1.00
N GLU A 214 1.94 20.06 1.90
CA GLU A 214 2.39 19.05 2.87
C GLU A 214 1.26 18.68 3.85
N ALA A 215 0.37 19.60 4.21
CA ALA A 215 -0.83 19.26 4.97
C ALA A 215 -1.78 18.33 4.18
N VAL A 216 -2.01 18.57 2.89
CA VAL A 216 -2.77 17.66 2.02
C VAL A 216 -2.10 16.27 1.94
N LYS A 217 -0.77 16.21 1.84
CA LYS A 217 -0.02 14.93 1.88
C LYS A 217 -0.19 14.19 3.20
N ARG A 218 -0.18 14.90 4.34
CA ARG A 218 -0.43 14.29 5.66
C ARG A 218 -1.86 13.76 5.76
N TYR A 219 -2.86 14.49 5.27
CA TYR A 219 -4.22 13.97 5.13
C TYR A 219 -4.26 12.69 4.29
N ARG A 220 -3.59 12.67 3.12
CA ARG A 220 -3.52 11.47 2.27
C ARG A 220 -2.91 10.28 3.02
N ARG A 221 -1.85 10.53 3.78
CA ARG A 221 -1.12 9.50 4.52
C ARG A 221 -1.90 8.92 5.69
N PHE A 222 -2.55 9.77 6.49
CA PHE A 222 -3.15 9.36 7.76
C PHE A 222 -4.65 9.11 7.69
N ILE A 223 -5.35 9.66 6.68
CA ILE A 223 -6.81 9.60 6.56
C ILE A 223 -7.22 8.87 5.29
N ASN A 224 -6.84 9.40 4.11
CA ASN A 224 -7.32 8.89 2.83
C ASN A 224 -6.18 8.68 1.81
N ARG A 225 -5.68 7.45 1.74
CA ARG A 225 -4.60 7.10 0.80
C ARG A 225 -5.02 7.29 -0.67
N ASP A 226 -6.30 7.00 -0.96
CA ASP A 226 -6.85 6.86 -2.30
C ASP A 226 -7.31 8.17 -2.93
N MET A 227 -6.70 9.28 -2.54
CA MET A 227 -6.91 10.55 -3.22
C MET A 227 -6.28 10.50 -4.62
N PRO A 228 -7.06 10.53 -5.71
CA PRO A 228 -6.53 10.52 -7.07
C PRO A 228 -5.72 11.78 -7.34
N GLU A 229 -4.59 11.63 -8.02
CA GLU A 229 -3.67 12.73 -8.36
C GLU A 229 -4.22 13.63 -9.48
N THR A 230 -5.27 13.20 -10.19
CA THR A 230 -5.89 13.92 -11.30
C THR A 230 -7.16 14.69 -10.94
N LEU A 231 -7.60 14.65 -9.68
CA LEU A 231 -8.78 15.40 -9.27
C LEU A 231 -8.53 16.92 -9.38
N PRO A 232 -9.48 17.70 -9.92
CA PRO A 232 -9.38 19.15 -9.87
C PRO A 232 -9.46 19.62 -8.42
N TRP A 233 -8.48 20.43 -8.00
CA TRP A 233 -8.50 21.08 -6.70
C TRP A 233 -9.09 22.48 -6.83
N THR A 234 -9.46 23.03 -5.69
CA THR A 234 -9.72 24.45 -5.54
C THR A 234 -8.55 25.05 -4.75
N VAL A 235 -7.89 26.04 -5.31
CA VAL A 235 -6.85 26.80 -4.60
C VAL A 235 -7.43 28.16 -4.26
N VAL A 236 -7.36 28.54 -2.99
CA VAL A 236 -7.55 29.94 -2.60
C VAL A 236 -6.19 30.56 -2.44
N GLY A 237 -5.97 31.68 -3.11
CA GLY A 237 -4.71 32.38 -3.00
C GLY A 237 -4.89 33.89 -2.96
N ARG A 238 -3.83 34.54 -2.51
CA ARG A 238 -3.70 35.99 -2.45
C ARG A 238 -3.01 36.46 -3.71
N VAL A 239 -3.61 37.41 -4.41
CA VAL A 239 -2.95 38.06 -5.55
C VAL A 239 -1.80 38.92 -5.03
N THR A 240 -0.61 38.74 -5.59
CA THR A 240 0.61 39.43 -5.15
C THR A 240 1.21 40.35 -6.22
N GLY A 241 0.85 40.15 -7.48
CA GLY A 241 1.38 40.92 -8.60
C GLY A 241 0.86 40.42 -9.93
N ILE A 242 1.49 40.86 -11.02
CA ILE A 242 1.16 40.45 -12.38
C ILE A 242 2.44 40.30 -13.19
N ASP A 243 2.58 39.19 -13.91
CA ASP A 243 3.74 38.94 -14.77
C ASP A 243 3.30 38.52 -16.18
N LEU A 244 4.17 38.75 -17.16
CA LEU A 244 4.05 38.26 -18.52
C LEU A 244 4.88 36.97 -18.65
N LEU A 245 4.24 35.80 -18.58
CA LEU A 245 4.92 34.50 -18.55
C LEU A 245 4.49 33.60 -19.72
N VAL A 246 5.28 32.57 -20.02
CA VAL A 246 4.90 31.54 -21.00
C VAL A 246 4.38 30.28 -20.27
N PRO A 247 3.05 30.04 -20.25
CA PRO A 247 2.45 28.92 -19.52
C PRO A 247 2.60 27.59 -20.30
N GLN A 248 3.84 27.11 -20.37
CA GLN A 248 4.23 25.89 -21.06
C GLN A 248 5.31 25.14 -20.27
N ALA A 249 5.10 23.84 -20.09
CA ALA A 249 6.11 22.93 -19.57
C ALA A 249 7.18 22.65 -20.66
N GLY A 250 8.46 22.59 -20.26
CA GLY A 250 9.59 22.30 -21.14
C GLY A 250 10.57 23.48 -21.28
N GLU A 251 11.82 23.19 -21.66
CA GLU A 251 12.86 24.21 -21.89
C GLU A 251 12.58 25.03 -23.15
N GLU A 252 12.09 24.36 -24.22
CA GLU A 252 11.67 25.03 -25.45
C GLU A 252 10.23 25.55 -25.32
N LYS A 253 10.12 26.87 -25.16
CA LYS A 253 8.86 27.61 -25.07
C LYS A 253 8.40 28.03 -26.47
N THR A 254 7.36 27.37 -26.98
CA THR A 254 6.76 27.63 -28.31
C THR A 254 5.44 28.38 -28.24
N ARG A 255 4.81 28.48 -27.06
CA ARG A 255 3.61 29.27 -26.82
C ARG A 255 3.94 30.76 -26.66
N PRO A 256 3.03 31.67 -27.07
CA PRO A 256 3.19 33.08 -26.77
C PRO A 256 3.12 33.34 -25.26
N ALA A 257 3.82 34.38 -24.81
CA ALA A 257 3.69 34.88 -23.46
C ALA A 257 2.29 35.47 -23.23
N ALA A 258 1.77 35.32 -22.02
CA ALA A 258 0.47 35.83 -21.61
C ALA A 258 0.58 36.54 -20.25
N TRP A 259 -0.12 37.65 -20.11
CA TRP A 259 -0.28 38.32 -18.83
C TRP A 259 -1.15 37.45 -17.91
N GLY A 260 -0.70 37.28 -16.67
CA GLY A 260 -1.46 36.59 -15.64
C GLY A 260 -1.15 37.14 -14.26
N TRP A 261 -2.19 37.20 -13.42
CA TRP A 261 -2.03 37.62 -12.02
C TRP A 261 -1.32 36.53 -11.23
N ILE A 262 -0.27 36.91 -10.50
CA ILE A 262 0.48 36.01 -9.62
C ILE A 262 -0.33 35.78 -8.35
N VAL A 263 -0.46 34.52 -7.97
CA VAL A 263 -1.25 34.08 -6.83
C VAL A 263 -0.37 33.27 -5.88
N GLU A 264 -0.26 33.75 -4.65
CA GLU A 264 0.34 33.02 -3.54
C GLU A 264 -0.74 32.14 -2.86
N PRO A 265 -0.58 30.81 -2.82
CA PRO A 265 -1.55 29.91 -2.18
C PRO A 265 -1.71 30.19 -0.70
N VAL A 266 -2.95 30.26 -0.23
CA VAL A 266 -3.30 30.38 1.19
C VAL A 266 -4.04 29.13 1.68
N ALA A 267 -4.83 28.52 0.80
CA ALA A 267 -5.56 27.31 1.12
C ALA A 267 -5.72 26.39 -0.10
N ILE A 268 -5.85 25.09 0.17
CA ILE A 268 -6.21 24.06 -0.81
C ILE A 268 -7.48 23.38 -0.32
N PHE A 269 -8.50 23.34 -1.17
CA PHE A 269 -9.72 22.59 -0.94
C PHE A 269 -9.84 21.49 -1.99
N VAL A 270 -9.96 20.26 -1.54
CA VAL A 270 -10.23 19.08 -2.36
C VAL A 270 -11.65 18.63 -2.02
N PRO A 271 -12.63 18.83 -2.92
CA PRO A 271 -14.04 18.49 -2.67
C PRO A 271 -14.21 17.05 -2.19
N GLU A 272 -15.12 16.85 -1.22
CA GLU A 272 -15.45 15.52 -0.63
C GLU A 272 -14.25 14.81 0.05
N ARG A 273 -13.18 15.57 0.36
CA ARG A 273 -11.94 15.01 0.90
C ARG A 273 -11.38 15.84 2.05
N THR A 274 -10.79 16.99 1.73
CA THR A 274 -10.01 17.75 2.71
C THR A 274 -9.96 19.23 2.38
N PHE A 275 -9.69 20.02 3.41
CA PHE A 275 -9.36 21.42 3.35
C PHE A 275 -8.03 21.62 4.07
N ALA A 276 -7.11 22.37 3.49
CA ALA A 276 -5.80 22.62 4.06
C ALA A 276 -5.44 24.10 3.98
N LEU A 277 -4.85 24.60 5.04
CA LEU A 277 -4.44 25.99 5.21
C LEU A 277 -2.92 26.08 5.31
N ALA A 278 -2.35 27.08 4.65
CA ALA A 278 -0.99 27.50 4.91
C ALA A 278 -0.98 28.34 6.20
N ASP A 279 -0.07 28.03 7.11
CA ASP A 279 0.17 28.81 8.32
C ASP A 279 1.66 28.81 8.67
N ALA A 280 2.31 29.95 8.43
CA ALA A 280 3.72 30.15 8.70
C ALA A 280 4.08 30.10 10.20
N LYS A 281 3.09 30.17 11.11
CA LYS A 281 3.31 30.04 12.56
C LYS A 281 3.44 28.58 12.99
N LEU A 282 2.95 27.63 12.19
CA LEU A 282 3.05 26.22 12.49
C LEU A 282 4.41 25.68 12.04
N GLU A 283 5.00 24.79 12.84
CA GLU A 283 6.28 24.14 12.52
C GLU A 283 6.23 23.41 11.18
N LEU A 284 5.08 22.82 10.86
CA LEU A 284 4.86 22.08 9.60
C LEU A 284 4.39 22.97 8.44
N GLY A 285 4.34 24.30 8.63
CA GLY A 285 3.99 25.31 7.62
C GLY A 285 2.51 25.39 7.22
N GLY A 286 1.68 24.46 7.70
CA GLY A 286 0.25 24.42 7.40
C GLY A 286 -0.42 23.26 8.11
N GLN A 287 -1.74 23.21 8.05
CA GLN A 287 -2.56 22.15 8.65
C GLN A 287 -3.75 21.80 7.77
N PHE A 288 -4.22 20.56 7.86
CA PHE A 288 -5.48 20.15 7.24
C PHE A 288 -6.62 20.16 8.27
N ALA A 289 -7.86 20.23 7.78
CA ALA A 289 -9.04 20.33 8.61
C ALA A 289 -9.17 19.11 9.54
N GLY A 290 -9.37 19.38 10.83
CA GLY A 290 -9.39 18.37 11.88
C GLY A 290 -8.03 17.78 12.28
N GLU A 291 -6.89 18.23 11.73
CA GLU A 291 -5.55 17.69 12.05
C GLU A 291 -5.23 17.80 13.56
N ALA A 292 -5.56 18.93 14.19
CA ALA A 292 -5.29 19.15 15.62
C ALA A 292 -6.06 18.19 16.55
N LYS A 293 -7.23 17.72 16.13
CA LYS A 293 -8.08 16.75 16.87
C LYS A 293 -8.02 15.35 16.26
N MET A 294 -7.05 15.07 15.39
CA MET A 294 -7.00 13.83 14.63
C MET A 294 -6.95 12.60 15.53
N GLU A 295 -6.12 12.62 16.57
CA GLU A 295 -6.03 11.49 17.49
C GLU A 295 -7.27 11.34 18.37
N GLU A 296 -7.98 12.42 18.69
CA GLU A 296 -9.29 12.34 19.37
C GLU A 296 -10.30 11.58 18.50
N ILE A 297 -10.45 12.01 17.24
CA ILE A 297 -11.35 11.38 16.26
C ILE A 297 -11.01 9.90 16.05
N LYS A 298 -9.71 9.58 15.89
CA LYS A 298 -9.25 8.22 15.62
C LYS A 298 -9.27 7.31 16.85
N SER A 299 -9.07 7.86 18.06
CA SER A 299 -8.96 7.07 19.29
C SER A 299 -10.17 6.19 19.57
N ALA A 300 -11.37 6.65 19.19
CA ALA A 300 -12.61 5.90 19.33
C ALA A 300 -12.68 4.67 18.40
N MET A 301 -11.86 4.62 17.35
CA MET A 301 -11.84 3.56 16.34
C MET A 301 -10.72 2.53 16.57
N TYR A 302 -9.77 2.81 17.48
CA TYR A 302 -8.67 1.90 17.77
C TYR A 302 -9.14 0.72 18.62
N THR A 303 -8.88 -0.50 18.16
CA THR A 303 -9.10 -1.71 18.96
C THR A 303 -7.95 -1.96 19.93
N VAL A 304 -6.73 -1.58 19.54
CA VAL A 304 -5.53 -1.68 20.36
C VAL A 304 -4.90 -0.28 20.49
N ARG A 305 -4.56 0.10 21.72
CA ARG A 305 -4.05 1.45 22.03
C ARG A 305 -2.58 1.50 22.43
N SER A 306 -2.02 0.38 22.91
CA SER A 306 -0.65 0.29 23.39
C SER A 306 -0.17 -1.15 23.30
N VAL A 307 1.15 -1.35 23.17
CA VAL A 307 1.73 -2.69 23.22
C VAL A 307 1.95 -3.10 24.68
N PRO A 308 1.43 -4.25 25.15
CA PRO A 308 1.68 -4.72 26.51
C PRO A 308 3.19 -4.86 26.79
N ALA A 309 3.61 -4.53 28.02
CA ALA A 309 5.03 -4.60 28.41
C ALA A 309 5.62 -6.01 28.25
N GLN A 310 4.82 -7.04 28.52
CA GLN A 310 5.19 -8.46 28.41
C GLN A 310 4.66 -9.11 27.12
N ALA A 311 4.36 -8.32 26.08
CA ALA A 311 3.85 -8.83 24.82
C ALA A 311 4.82 -9.84 24.19
N THR A 312 4.31 -10.98 23.72
CA THR A 312 5.11 -11.95 22.97
C THR A 312 5.43 -11.43 21.55
N PRO A 313 6.44 -11.97 20.84
CA PRO A 313 6.72 -11.58 19.45
C PRO A 313 5.50 -11.69 18.51
N GLU A 314 4.64 -12.69 18.74
CA GLU A 314 3.38 -12.88 18.03
C GLU A 314 2.43 -11.70 18.29
N GLN A 315 2.19 -11.38 19.56
CA GLN A 315 1.32 -10.26 19.95
C GLN A 315 1.83 -8.91 19.43
N VAL A 316 3.16 -8.71 19.42
CA VAL A 316 3.77 -7.52 18.81
C VAL A 316 3.50 -7.46 17.30
N THR A 317 3.56 -8.59 16.60
CA THR A 317 3.27 -8.65 15.17
C THR A 317 1.81 -8.39 14.87
N GLU A 318 0.91 -8.99 15.64
CA GLU A 318 -0.53 -8.77 15.53
C GLU A 318 -0.87 -7.30 15.79
N THR A 319 -0.29 -6.71 16.85
CA THR A 319 -0.46 -5.29 17.17
C THR A 319 0.08 -4.41 16.04
N PHE A 320 1.22 -4.76 15.43
CA PHE A 320 1.78 -4.04 14.31
C PHE A 320 0.89 -4.10 13.06
N VAL A 321 0.30 -5.26 12.75
CA VAL A 321 -0.70 -5.42 11.68
C VAL A 321 -1.93 -4.57 11.96
N THR A 322 -2.46 -4.63 13.18
CA THR A 322 -3.64 -3.84 13.61
C THR A 322 -3.36 -2.34 13.51
N ALA A 323 -2.20 -1.88 13.98
CA ALA A 323 -1.81 -0.48 13.89
C ALA A 323 -1.81 0.04 12.45
N ILE A 324 -1.34 -0.78 11.49
CA ILE A 324 -1.40 -0.44 10.07
C ILE A 324 -2.87 -0.38 9.61
N LYS A 325 -3.65 -1.44 9.84
CA LYS A 325 -5.05 -1.51 9.40
C LYS A 325 -5.92 -0.38 9.95
N GLU A 326 -5.65 0.07 11.16
CA GLU A 326 -6.40 1.14 11.86
C GLU A 326 -5.81 2.54 11.66
N LYS A 327 -4.79 2.67 10.81
CA LYS A 327 -4.04 3.93 10.60
C LYS A 327 -3.49 4.55 11.90
N ASN A 328 -3.17 3.74 12.91
CA ASN A 328 -2.56 4.16 14.17
C ASN A 328 -1.03 4.23 14.05
N TYR A 329 -0.53 5.34 13.48
CA TYR A 329 0.91 5.55 13.28
C TYR A 329 1.73 5.58 14.59
N PRO A 330 1.25 6.19 15.71
CA PRO A 330 1.95 6.11 16.99
C PRO A 330 2.18 4.67 17.47
N LEU A 331 1.15 3.82 17.42
CA LEU A 331 1.25 2.40 17.82
C LEU A 331 2.14 1.60 16.87
N PHE A 332 2.12 1.92 15.57
CA PHE A 332 3.04 1.36 14.60
C PHE A 332 4.51 1.64 14.97
N LEU A 333 4.83 2.89 15.33
CA LEU A 333 6.17 3.25 15.78
C LEU A 333 6.54 2.61 17.12
N GLU A 334 5.56 2.40 18.00
CA GLU A 334 5.76 1.74 19.30
C GLU A 334 6.21 0.27 19.13
N CYS A 335 5.78 -0.41 18.07
CA CYS A 335 6.20 -1.78 17.78
C CYS A 335 7.64 -1.88 17.25
N ILE A 336 8.23 -0.78 16.78
CA ILE A 336 9.54 -0.75 16.11
C ILE A 336 10.64 -0.46 17.14
N GLU A 337 11.79 -1.12 16.96
CA GLU A 337 12.97 -0.91 17.80
C GLU A 337 13.34 0.58 17.88
N PRO A 338 13.43 1.16 19.10
CA PRO A 338 13.70 2.58 19.32
C PRO A 338 14.83 3.16 18.47
N ALA A 339 15.91 2.42 18.25
CA ALA A 339 17.05 2.88 17.44
C ALA A 339 16.64 3.35 16.02
N TYR A 340 15.59 2.77 15.42
CA TYR A 340 15.10 3.14 14.08
C TYR A 340 14.17 4.36 14.06
N ARG A 341 13.96 5.05 15.19
CA ARG A 341 13.07 6.22 15.27
C ARG A 341 13.64 7.43 16.02
N GLN A 342 14.94 7.40 16.34
CA GLN A 342 15.60 8.48 17.09
C GLN A 342 15.89 9.71 16.23
N THR A 343 16.30 9.52 14.97
CA THR A 343 16.70 10.62 14.08
C THR A 343 15.58 11.03 13.12
N PRO A 344 15.56 12.27 12.61
CA PRO A 344 14.60 12.70 11.58
C PRO A 344 14.63 11.82 10.33
N ILE A 345 15.82 11.40 9.88
CA ILE A 345 16.00 10.51 8.72
C ILE A 345 15.36 9.14 9.00
N ALA A 346 15.58 8.57 10.19
CA ALA A 346 15.03 7.27 10.56
C ALA A 346 13.50 7.32 10.68
N ARG A 347 12.94 8.42 11.22
CA ARG A 347 11.49 8.66 11.24
C ARG A 347 10.91 8.81 9.84
N SER A 348 11.60 9.52 8.94
CA SER A 348 11.19 9.63 7.54
C SER A 348 11.16 8.25 6.84
N LEU A 349 12.15 7.39 7.13
CA LEU A 349 12.17 6.02 6.60
C LEU A 349 11.03 5.16 7.18
N CYS A 350 10.70 5.31 8.48
CA CYS A 350 9.52 4.68 9.07
C CYS A 350 8.23 5.12 8.35
N LEU A 351 8.13 6.40 8.04
CA LEU A 351 6.98 6.99 7.34
C LEU A 351 6.86 6.50 5.89
N TYR A 352 7.99 6.34 5.19
CA TYR A 352 8.02 5.70 3.86
C TYR A 352 7.49 4.27 3.90
N HIS A 353 7.92 3.47 4.87
CA HIS A 353 7.44 2.09 5.01
C HIS A 353 6.00 2.00 5.52
N TRP A 354 5.55 2.96 6.31
CA TRP A 354 4.16 3.13 6.67
C TRP A 354 3.28 3.26 5.41
N ASP A 355 3.63 4.17 4.49
CA ASP A 355 2.89 4.38 3.24
C ASP A 355 2.81 3.09 2.40
N TRP A 356 3.93 2.36 2.33
CA TRP A 356 3.96 1.07 1.63
C TRP A 356 3.09 0.00 2.26
N HIS A 357 3.06 -0.08 3.59
CA HIS A 357 2.19 -1.02 4.28
C HIS A 357 0.71 -0.66 4.08
N GLN A 358 0.36 0.62 4.17
CA GLN A 358 -0.98 1.12 3.81
C GLN A 358 -1.36 0.74 2.36
N HIS A 359 -0.42 0.87 1.42
CA HIS A 359 -0.62 0.46 0.04
C HIS A 359 -0.94 -1.03 -0.05
N ARG A 360 -0.07 -1.88 0.49
CA ARG A 360 -0.15 -3.34 0.43
C ARG A 360 -1.44 -3.89 1.05
N PHE A 361 -1.87 -3.37 2.21
CA PHE A 361 -3.10 -3.87 2.83
C PHE A 361 -4.35 -3.59 2.00
N ALA A 362 -4.40 -2.44 1.32
CA ALA A 362 -5.56 -2.15 0.49
C ALA A 362 -5.48 -2.72 -0.94
N THR A 363 -4.31 -3.10 -1.47
CA THR A 363 -4.19 -3.60 -2.86
C THR A 363 -3.69 -5.04 -3.02
N MET A 364 -3.00 -5.61 -2.03
CA MET A 364 -2.28 -6.88 -2.17
C MET A 364 -2.81 -7.97 -1.23
N TYR A 365 -2.99 -7.68 0.05
CA TYR A 365 -3.44 -8.66 1.04
C TYR A 365 -4.29 -8.03 2.14
N CYS A 366 -5.26 -8.76 2.70
CA CYS A 366 -6.15 -8.26 3.74
C CYS A 366 -5.96 -8.95 5.10
N HIS A 367 -5.38 -10.15 5.13
CA HIS A 367 -5.18 -10.93 6.34
C HIS A 367 -3.74 -11.42 6.45
N VAL A 368 -3.25 -11.54 7.68
CA VAL A 368 -1.92 -12.03 7.99
C VAL A 368 -2.04 -13.07 9.09
N LYS A 369 -1.54 -14.27 8.82
CA LYS A 369 -1.37 -15.32 9.82
C LYS A 369 0.04 -15.26 10.39
N VAL A 370 0.13 -15.30 11.71
CA VAL A 370 1.40 -15.21 12.45
C VAL A 370 1.78 -16.61 12.92
N GLY A 371 2.99 -17.05 12.57
CA GLY A 371 3.56 -18.32 13.04
C GLY A 371 4.15 -18.20 14.45
N GLN A 372 4.50 -19.34 15.04
CA GLN A 372 5.15 -19.37 16.37
C GLN A 372 6.58 -18.85 16.31
N ALA A 373 6.96 -18.06 17.31
CA ALA A 373 8.29 -17.52 17.45
C ALA A 373 9.29 -18.53 18.01
N LYS A 374 10.49 -18.51 17.44
CA LYS A 374 11.67 -19.21 17.96
C LYS A 374 12.58 -18.19 18.62
N VAL A 375 12.74 -18.29 19.93
CA VAL A 375 13.56 -17.37 20.74
C VAL A 375 14.95 -17.96 20.92
N ARG A 376 15.97 -17.11 20.84
CA ARG A 376 17.37 -17.44 21.15
C ARG A 376 18.03 -16.32 21.93
N VAL A 377 18.93 -16.66 22.85
CA VAL A 377 19.78 -15.68 23.53
C VAL A 377 21.03 -15.46 22.70
N VAL A 378 21.33 -14.20 22.37
CA VAL A 378 22.47 -13.82 21.51
C VAL A 378 23.61 -13.19 22.33
N LYS A 379 23.28 -12.57 23.45
CA LYS A 379 24.24 -12.01 24.40
C LYS A 379 23.70 -12.17 25.82
N GLY A 380 24.59 -12.39 26.77
CA GLY A 380 24.23 -12.65 28.17
C GLY A 380 24.14 -14.14 28.46
N VAL A 381 23.70 -14.46 29.68
CA VAL A 381 23.58 -15.85 30.13
C VAL A 381 22.23 -16.41 29.68
N ASP A 382 22.27 -17.47 28.88
CA ASP A 382 21.07 -18.22 28.49
C ASP A 382 20.71 -19.23 29.58
N ASP A 383 19.69 -18.91 30.38
CA ASP A 383 19.22 -19.72 31.50
C ASP A 383 18.04 -20.63 31.17
N ALA A 384 17.82 -20.92 29.88
CA ALA A 384 16.84 -21.93 29.47
C ALA A 384 17.17 -23.31 30.08
N GLU A 385 16.15 -24.05 30.53
CA GLU A 385 16.28 -25.41 31.11
C GLU A 385 16.94 -26.41 30.14
N ASP A 386 16.83 -26.15 28.84
CA ASP A 386 17.40 -26.96 27.77
C ASP A 386 18.87 -26.63 27.47
N ASN A 387 19.43 -25.57 28.08
CA ASN A 387 20.83 -25.23 27.91
C ASN A 387 21.72 -26.21 28.68
N ILE A 388 22.42 -27.06 27.93
CA ILE A 388 23.33 -28.07 28.45
C ILE A 388 24.43 -27.45 29.31
N GLU A 389 24.95 -26.28 28.95
CA GLU A 389 26.02 -25.61 29.71
C GLU A 389 25.56 -25.25 31.13
N MET A 390 24.29 -24.85 31.28
CA MET A 390 23.71 -24.48 32.57
C MET A 390 23.52 -25.68 33.49
N LYS A 391 23.39 -26.90 32.95
CA LYS A 391 23.30 -28.14 33.74
C LYS A 391 24.61 -28.48 34.44
N PHE A 392 25.74 -27.94 33.99
CA PHE A 392 27.06 -28.15 34.61
C PHE A 392 27.42 -27.09 35.65
N LEU A 393 26.63 -26.02 35.78
CA LEU A 393 26.93 -24.90 36.67
C LEU A 393 26.09 -24.97 37.95
N LYS A 394 26.71 -24.65 39.10
CA LYS A 394 25.98 -24.48 40.36
C LYS A 394 25.16 -23.17 40.32
N PRO A 395 24.04 -23.07 41.07
CA PRO A 395 23.22 -21.85 41.13
C PRO A 395 24.03 -20.58 41.46
N GLU A 396 25.03 -20.70 42.33
CA GLU A 396 25.95 -19.61 42.72
C GLU A 396 26.83 -19.14 41.54
N GLN A 397 27.30 -20.07 40.71
CA GLN A 397 28.12 -19.78 39.52
C GLN A 397 27.28 -19.15 38.41
N VAL A 398 26.02 -19.57 38.26
CA VAL A 398 25.07 -18.93 37.34
C VAL A 398 24.79 -17.49 37.76
N ALA A 399 24.60 -17.24 39.05
CA ALA A 399 24.40 -15.88 39.58
C ALA A 399 25.64 -14.98 39.37
N GLU A 400 26.85 -15.52 39.52
CA GLU A 400 28.08 -14.79 39.25
C GLU A 400 28.28 -14.49 37.76
N LEU A 401 27.96 -15.45 36.89
CA LEU A 401 27.99 -15.25 35.44
C LEU A 401 27.02 -14.15 35.00
N LYS A 402 25.78 -14.15 35.52
CA LYS A 402 24.79 -13.09 35.24
C LYS A 402 25.29 -11.69 35.65
N LYS A 403 26.02 -11.59 36.77
CA LYS A 403 26.63 -10.32 37.20
C LYS A 403 27.76 -9.85 36.28
N ARG A 404 28.54 -10.78 35.72
CA ARG A 404 29.71 -10.46 34.88
C ARG A 404 29.37 -10.31 33.39
N SER A 405 28.31 -10.96 32.91
CA SER A 405 27.94 -11.03 31.48
C SER A 405 27.37 -9.73 30.90
N GLY A 406 27.06 -8.74 31.75
CA GLY A 406 26.42 -7.50 31.34
C GLY A 406 25.00 -7.73 30.81
N GLN A 407 24.57 -6.86 29.90
CA GLN A 407 23.21 -6.82 29.38
C GLN A 407 22.81 -8.08 28.59
N THR A 408 21.62 -8.62 28.86
CA THR A 408 21.09 -9.79 28.14
C THR A 408 20.35 -9.32 26.89
N VAL A 409 20.66 -9.89 25.73
CA VAL A 409 19.96 -9.60 24.47
C VAL A 409 19.41 -10.89 23.91
N ARG A 410 18.09 -10.92 23.72
CA ARG A 410 17.35 -12.02 23.12
C ARG A 410 16.89 -11.61 21.74
N GLU A 411 16.95 -12.54 20.80
CA GLU A 411 16.37 -12.40 19.47
C GLU A 411 15.28 -13.43 19.27
N ALA A 412 14.26 -13.08 18.50
CA ALA A 412 13.22 -14.02 18.09
C ALA A 412 13.03 -13.97 16.58
N GLU A 413 12.65 -15.09 16.00
CA GLU A 413 12.23 -15.20 14.61
C GLU A 413 10.87 -15.89 14.52
N LEU A 414 9.93 -15.31 13.78
CA LEU A 414 8.69 -15.98 13.38
C LEU A 414 8.44 -15.78 11.88
N THR A 415 7.54 -16.56 11.32
CA THR A 415 7.12 -16.41 9.92
C THR A 415 5.72 -15.82 9.83
N THR A 416 5.52 -14.87 8.92
CA THR A 416 4.20 -14.34 8.54
C THR A 416 3.76 -14.90 7.19
N GLN A 417 2.45 -15.05 7.04
CA GLN A 417 1.81 -15.47 5.80
C GLN A 417 0.65 -14.52 5.50
N ALA A 418 0.71 -13.83 4.37
CA ALA A 418 -0.31 -12.89 3.94
C ALA A 418 -1.32 -13.55 2.99
N PHE A 419 -2.58 -13.12 3.06
CA PHE A 419 -3.68 -13.62 2.22
C PHE A 419 -4.47 -12.47 1.59
N ASP A 420 -4.82 -12.62 0.32
CA ASP A 420 -5.72 -11.71 -0.39
C ASP A 420 -7.17 -11.85 0.06
N GLU A 421 -8.09 -11.08 -0.53
CA GLU A 421 -9.52 -11.10 -0.16
C GLU A 421 -10.28 -12.36 -0.59
N HIS A 422 -9.67 -13.20 -1.42
CA HIS A 422 -10.20 -14.50 -1.80
C HIS A 422 -9.60 -15.64 -0.97
N GLY A 423 -8.82 -15.31 0.07
CA GLY A 423 -8.18 -16.28 0.94
C GLY A 423 -6.96 -16.94 0.31
N LYS A 424 -6.46 -16.41 -0.80
CA LYS A 424 -5.27 -16.95 -1.47
C LYS A 424 -4.00 -16.33 -0.92
N GLN A 425 -3.01 -17.17 -0.65
CA GLN A 425 -1.72 -16.71 -0.16
C GLN A 425 -1.07 -15.73 -1.15
N TYR A 426 -0.68 -14.58 -0.62
CA TYR A 426 0.10 -13.57 -1.31
C TYR A 426 1.58 -13.74 -0.98
N GLY A 427 2.41 -13.95 -2.00
CA GLY A 427 3.86 -14.05 -1.82
C GLY A 427 4.31 -15.26 -1.00
N SER A 428 5.60 -15.29 -0.66
CA SER A 428 6.22 -16.37 0.12
C SER A 428 6.19 -16.02 1.59
N LEU A 429 6.22 -17.04 2.46
CA LEU A 429 6.39 -16.86 3.90
C LEU A 429 7.54 -15.89 4.19
N LYS A 430 7.28 -14.86 5.00
CA LYS A 430 8.27 -13.82 5.32
C LYS A 430 8.73 -13.97 6.76
N PRO A 431 10.06 -14.00 7.01
CA PRO A 431 10.56 -13.97 8.37
C PRO A 431 10.33 -12.58 8.99
N ARG A 432 10.07 -12.56 10.29
CA ARG A 432 10.02 -11.37 11.15
C ARG A 432 11.03 -11.55 12.27
N TYR A 433 11.88 -10.56 12.47
CA TYR A 433 12.95 -10.58 13.46
C TYR A 433 12.63 -9.60 14.58
N PHE A 434 12.91 -10.03 15.81
CA PHE A 434 12.69 -9.24 17.01
C PHE A 434 13.94 -9.17 17.86
N ARG A 435 14.00 -8.11 18.65
CA ARG A 435 15.00 -7.94 19.70
C ARG A 435 14.30 -7.59 21.01
N LYS A 436 14.77 -8.18 22.09
CA LYS A 436 14.43 -7.81 23.47
C LYS A 436 15.73 -7.68 24.24
N THR A 437 15.82 -6.62 25.03
CA THR A 437 16.97 -6.34 25.87
C THR A 437 16.53 -6.43 27.32
N ASP A 438 17.27 -7.23 28.10
CA ASP A 438 16.95 -7.64 29.47
C ASP A 438 15.50 -8.11 29.59
N ASP A 439 14.78 -7.66 30.62
CA ASP A 439 13.36 -7.93 30.84
C ASP A 439 12.44 -6.94 30.12
N GLY A 440 12.97 -6.15 29.18
CA GLY A 440 12.22 -5.20 28.38
C GLY A 440 11.20 -5.83 27.42
N ARG A 441 10.63 -5.00 26.55
CA ARG A 441 9.64 -5.44 25.54
C ARG A 441 10.33 -5.97 24.28
N TRP A 442 9.64 -6.83 23.53
CA TRP A 442 10.03 -7.23 22.18
C TRP A 442 9.73 -6.12 21.16
N TYR A 443 10.69 -5.88 20.27
CA TYR A 443 10.57 -4.90 19.19
C TYR A 443 10.87 -5.51 17.83
N ILE A 444 10.16 -5.05 16.80
CA ILE A 444 10.39 -5.45 15.42
C ILE A 444 11.66 -4.76 14.87
N MET A 445 12.58 -5.56 14.33
CA MET A 445 13.81 -5.09 13.70
C MET A 445 13.65 -4.83 12.21
N ASN A 446 12.91 -5.71 11.51
CA ASN A 446 12.73 -5.67 10.05
C ASN A 446 11.34 -5.13 9.66
N TYR A 447 10.94 -3.98 10.21
CA TYR A 447 9.62 -3.38 10.00
C TYR A 447 9.32 -3.04 8.54
N ALA A 448 10.35 -2.81 7.72
CA ALA A 448 10.23 -2.55 6.28
C ALA A 448 9.69 -3.74 5.48
N GLN A 449 9.90 -4.97 5.99
CA GLN A 449 9.58 -6.20 5.28
C GLN A 449 8.06 -6.36 5.12
N PRO A 450 7.55 -6.63 3.88
CA PRO A 450 6.17 -7.03 3.65
C PRO A 450 5.81 -8.31 4.44
N PHE A 451 4.52 -8.56 4.61
CA PHE A 451 4.01 -9.75 5.28
C PHE A 451 4.00 -10.99 4.41
#